data_AF-A0A8S3AMN3-F1
#
_entry.id   AF-A0A8S3AMN3-F1
#
_cell.length_a   1.000
_cell.length_b   1.000
_cell.length_c   1.000
_cell.angle_alpha   90.00
_cell.angle_beta   90.00
_cell.angle_gamma   90.00
#
_symmetry.space_group_name_H-M   'P 1'
#
loop_
_entity.id
_entity.type
_entity.pdbx_description
1 polymer ?
#
loop_
_entity_poly.entity_id
_entity_poly.type
_entity_poly.pdbx_seq_one_letter_code
_entity_poly.pdbx_strand_id
1 'polypeptide(L)' 'YLIASGDSRLAANQTCWEAQNKLEQALATALQSLGHTIKRTHEYDENKKHGFIDSQRMGMNVFASLPSNDVPLIVAEAVW' A
#
# COMPACT_ATOMS: atom_id res chain seq x y z
N TYR A 1 -8.14 -3.09 5.35
CA TYR A 1 -7.43 -1.96 4.68
C TYR A 1 -6.04 -2.39 4.30
N LEU A 2 -5.47 -1.84 3.23
CA LEU A 2 -4.12 -2.13 2.75
C LEU A 2 -3.22 -0.90 2.87
N ILE A 3 -2.06 -1.10 3.48
CA ILE A 3 -0.95 -0.15 3.50
C ILE A 3 0.30 -0.82 2.92
N ALA A 4 1.07 -0.08 2.13
CA ALA A 4 2.42 -0.46 1.69
C ALA A 4 3.39 0.69 1.96
N SER A 5 4.36 0.48 2.84
CA SER A 5 5.48 1.40 3.07
C SER A 5 6.51 1.27 1.96
N GLY A 6 7.12 2.39 1.61
CA GLY A 6 8.17 2.47 0.60
C GLY A 6 9.56 2.48 1.22
N ASP A 7 10.54 2.32 0.34
CA ASP A 7 11.93 2.59 0.63
C ASP A 7 12.20 4.11 0.67
N SER A 8 13.29 4.47 1.35
CA SER A 8 13.74 5.86 1.47
C SER A 8 14.20 6.51 0.15
N ARG A 9 14.51 5.70 -0.87
CA ARG A 9 15.01 6.10 -2.18
C ARG A 9 13.88 6.02 -3.21
N LEU A 10 13.60 7.16 -3.86
CA LEU A 10 12.59 7.25 -4.92
C LEU A 10 12.79 6.20 -6.04
N ALA A 11 14.04 5.97 -6.45
CA ALA A 11 14.36 5.02 -7.53
C ALA A 11 13.99 3.57 -7.19
N ALA A 12 14.14 3.16 -5.91
CA ALA A 12 13.73 1.84 -5.46
C ALA A 12 12.20 1.71 -5.51
N ASN A 13 11.48 2.71 -5.01
CA ASN A 13 10.01 2.74 -5.07
C ASN A 13 9.46 2.67 -6.51
N GLN A 14 10.07 3.41 -7.44
CA GLN A 14 9.68 3.39 -8.85
C GLN A 14 9.94 2.02 -9.49
N THR A 15 11.11 1.43 -9.21
CA THR A 15 11.51 0.13 -9.76
C THR A 15 10.64 -1.00 -9.22
N CYS A 16 10.31 -0.96 -7.93
CA CYS A 16 9.53 -2.00 -7.25
C CYS A 16 8.02 -1.84 -7.43
N TRP A 17 7.54 -0.73 -8.01
CA TRP A 17 6.09 -0.47 -8.14
C TRP A 17 5.36 -1.57 -8.92
N GLU A 18 5.94 -2.07 -10.01
CA GLU A 18 5.32 -3.15 -10.79
C GLU A 18 5.15 -4.43 -9.95
N ALA A 19 6.17 -4.78 -9.16
CA ALA A 19 6.12 -5.94 -8.27
C ALA A 19 5.06 -5.76 -7.17
N GLN A 20 4.97 -4.56 -6.61
CA GLN A 20 3.96 -4.21 -5.62
C GLN A 20 2.55 -4.31 -6.18
N ASN A 21 2.29 -3.74 -7.36
CA ASN A 21 0.97 -3.83 -7.99
C ASN A 21 0.56 -5.29 -8.26
N LYS A 22 1.50 -6.13 -8.70
CA LYS A 22 1.26 -7.58 -8.87
C LYS A 22 0.93 -8.28 -7.53
N LEU A 23 1.67 -7.96 -6.46
CA LEU A 23 1.39 -8.46 -5.12
C LEU A 23 -0.04 -8.09 -4.68
N GLU A 24 -0.45 -6.85 -4.89
CA GLU A 24 -1.76 -6.36 -4.46
C GLU A 24 -2.92 -6.97 -5.24
N GLN A 25 -2.74 -7.18 -6.54
CA GLN A 25 -3.72 -7.88 -7.37
C GLN A 25 -3.88 -9.33 -6.89
N ALA A 26 -2.77 -10.04 -6.66
CA ALA A 26 -2.81 -11.41 -6.14
C ALA A 26 -3.46 -11.47 -4.75
N LEU A 27 -3.13 -10.52 -3.86
CA LEU A 27 -3.74 -10.40 -2.54
C LEU A 27 -5.25 -10.12 -2.63
N ALA A 28 -5.67 -9.21 -3.50
CA ALA A 28 -7.08 -8.90 -3.71
C ALA A 28 -7.85 -10.12 -4.22
N THR A 29 -7.31 -10.86 -5.18
CA THR A 29 -7.91 -12.12 -5.67
C THR A 29 -8.00 -13.17 -4.57
N ALA A 30 -6.95 -13.35 -3.78
CA ALA A 30 -6.95 -14.31 -2.67
C ALA A 30 -8.02 -13.96 -1.63
N LEU A 31 -8.12 -12.70 -1.21
CA LEU A 31 -9.15 -12.25 -0.27
C LEU A 31 -10.56 -12.40 -0.84
N GLN A 32 -10.75 -12.09 -2.12
CA GLN A 32 -12.03 -12.25 -2.79
C GLN A 32 -12.49 -13.72 -2.79
N SER A 33 -11.57 -14.66 -2.99
CA SER A 33 -11.87 -16.10 -2.92
C SER A 33 -12.32 -16.56 -1.52
N LEU A 34 -11.95 -15.79 -0.49
CA LEU A 34 -12.35 -16.01 0.91
C LEU A 34 -13.58 -15.18 1.30
N GLY A 35 -14.23 -14.50 0.36
CA GLY A 35 -15.41 -13.66 0.64
C GLY A 35 -15.08 -12.28 1.23
N HIS A 36 -13.84 -11.82 1.10
CA HIS A 36 -13.39 -10.52 1.61
C HIS A 36 -12.96 -9.58 0.48
N THR A 37 -13.06 -8.28 0.73
CA THR A 37 -12.54 -7.24 -0.16
C THR A 37 -11.48 -6.42 0.56
N ILE A 38 -10.57 -5.83 -0.20
CA ILE A 38 -9.51 -4.99 0.33
C ILE A 38 -9.60 -3.58 -0.26
N LYS A 39 -9.36 -2.58 0.59
CA LYS A 39 -9.32 -1.16 0.22
C LYS A 39 -7.94 -0.60 0.53
N ARG A 40 -7.28 -0.05 -0.48
CA ARG A 40 -6.01 0.70 -0.35
C ARG A 40 -6.28 2.07 0.28
N THR A 41 -5.39 2.51 1.16
CA THR A 41 -5.56 3.76 1.94
C THR A 41 -4.80 4.95 1.37
N HIS A 42 -3.99 4.73 0.34
CA HIS A 42 -3.21 5.74 -0.36
C HIS A 42 -3.16 5.43 -1.85
N GLU A 43 -3.12 6.45 -2.68
CA GLU A 43 -3.22 6.33 -4.13
C GLU A 43 -1.83 6.26 -4.78
N TYR A 44 -1.80 5.81 -6.04
CA TYR A 44 -0.62 5.95 -6.88
C TYR A 44 -0.37 7.44 -7.19
N ASP A 45 0.87 7.89 -7.03
CA ASP A 45 1.28 9.25 -7.37
C ASP A 45 1.95 9.26 -8.74
N GLU A 46 1.30 9.88 -9.73
CA GLU A 46 1.79 9.98 -11.11
C GLU A 46 3.14 10.72 -11.23
N ASN A 47 3.39 11.69 -10.35
CA ASN A 47 4.64 12.46 -10.38
C ASN A 47 5.80 11.63 -9.82
N LYS A 48 5.54 10.90 -8.73
CA LYS A 48 6.54 10.03 -8.08
C LYS A 48 6.69 8.68 -8.77
N LYS A 49 5.68 8.27 -9.55
CA LYS A 49 5.58 7.00 -10.28
C LYS A 49 5.57 5.77 -9.37
N HIS A 50 4.93 5.89 -8.20
CA HIS A 50 4.67 4.77 -7.30
C HIS A 50 3.51 5.10 -6.37
N GLY A 51 2.93 4.07 -5.75
CA GLY A 51 1.90 4.22 -4.72
C GLY A 51 2.37 3.91 -3.30
N PHE A 52 3.67 3.81 -3.02
CA PHE A 52 4.15 3.59 -1.65
C PHE A 52 4.01 4.82 -0.74
N ILE A 53 3.90 4.58 0.58
CA ILE A 53 4.12 5.60 1.60
C ILE A 53 5.63 5.88 1.68
N ASP A 54 6.05 7.08 1.28
CA ASP A 54 7.48 7.42 1.16
C ASP A 54 7.98 8.39 2.24
N SER A 55 7.15 8.70 3.24
CA SER A 55 7.57 9.50 4.39
C SER A 55 6.80 9.14 5.66
N GLN A 56 7.45 9.35 6.82
CA GLN A 56 6.82 9.19 8.13
C GLN A 56 5.58 10.07 8.28
N ARG A 57 5.62 11.33 7.79
CA ARG A 57 4.49 12.25 7.82
C ARG A 57 3.30 11.71 7.03
N MET A 58 3.53 11.20 5.82
CA MET A 58 2.49 10.57 5.02
C MET A 58 1.93 9.35 5.73
N GLY A 59 2.79 8.51 6.33
CA GLY A 59 2.37 7.37 7.13
C GLY A 59 1.40 7.77 8.24
N MET A 60 1.75 8.77 9.05
CA MET A 60 0.87 9.28 10.10
C MET A 60 -0.49 9.74 9.56
N ASN A 61 -0.52 10.43 8.42
CA ASN A 61 -1.77 10.87 7.80
C ASN A 61 -2.62 9.69 7.29
N VAL A 62 -1.99 8.65 6.75
CA VAL A 62 -2.66 7.42 6.32
C VAL A 62 -3.30 6.70 7.50
N PHE A 63 -2.59 6.56 8.62
CA PHE A 63 -3.17 5.92 9.82
C PHE A 63 -4.28 6.77 10.43
N ALA A 64 -4.14 8.10 10.44
CA ALA A 64 -5.17 9.01 10.95
C ALA A 64 -6.46 9.04 10.10
N SER A 65 -6.40 8.60 8.84
CA SER A 65 -7.57 8.53 7.95
C SER A 65 -8.33 7.20 8.03
N LEU A 66 -7.84 6.23 8.81
CA LEU A 66 -8.56 4.98 9.05
C LEU A 66 -9.85 5.24 9.83
N PRO A 67 -10.95 4.52 9.54
CA PRO A 67 -12.25 4.86 10.12
C PRO A 67 -12.40 4.52 11.60
N SER A 68 -11.58 3.62 12.15
CA SER A 68 -11.53 3.33 13.59
C SER A 68 -10.20 2.67 13.96
N ASN A 69 -9.92 2.57 15.27
CA ASN A 69 -8.73 1.88 15.80
C ASN A 69 -8.81 0.34 15.69
N ASP A 70 -10.00 -0.21 15.45
CA ASP A 70 -10.24 -1.66 15.43
C ASP A 70 -10.36 -2.21 14.00
N VAL A 71 -10.06 -1.39 12.97
CA VAL A 71 -10.15 -1.87 11.58
C VAL A 71 -9.08 -2.91 11.27
N PRO A 72 -9.42 -4.01 10.58
CA PRO A 72 -8.43 -4.96 10.10
C PRO A 72 -7.47 -4.28 9.10
N LEU A 73 -6.18 -4.39 9.38
CA LEU A 73 -5.12 -3.79 8.59
C LEU A 73 -4.16 -4.86 8.07
N ILE A 74 -3.85 -4.78 6.77
CA ILE A 74 -2.81 -5.58 6.13
C ILE A 74 -1.69 -4.62 5.72
N VAL A 75 -0.47 -4.94 6.14
CA VAL A 75 0.75 -4.32 5.62
C VAL A 75 1.38 -5.33 4.66
N ALA A 76 1.53 -4.97 3.38
CA ALA A 76 2.09 -5.86 2.37
C ALA A 76 2.98 -5.07 1.40
N GLU A 77 4.23 -5.49 1.30
CA GLU A 77 5.31 -4.74 0.64
C GLU A 77 6.15 -5.67 -0.24
N ALA A 78 6.45 -5.20 -1.45
CA ALA A 78 7.34 -5.81 -2.44
C ALA A 78 8.48 -4.85 -2.82
N VAL A 79 8.96 -4.09 -1.84
CA VAL A 79 10.05 -3.12 -1.93
C VAL A 79 10.96 -3.28 -0.71
N TRP A 80 12.23 -2.91 -0.85
CA TRP A 80 13.23 -2.97 0.22
C TRP A 80 13.79 -1.59 0.51
#